data_AF-A0A3M4S9J7-F1
#
_entry.id   AF-A0A3M4S9J7-F1
#
_cell.length_a   1.000
_cell.length_b   1.000
_cell.length_c   1.000
_cell.angle_alpha   90.00
_cell.angle_beta   90.00
_cell.angle_gamma   90.00
#
_symmetry.space_group_name_H-M   'P 1'
#
loop_
_entity.id
_entity.type
_entity.pdbx_description
1 polymer ?
#
loop_
_entity_poly.entity_id
_entity_poly.type
_entity_poly.pdbx_seq_one_letter_code
_entity_poly.pdbx_strand_id
1 'polypeptide(L)'
;MKKIMAVLGLVGFLLVSACSEEVKTPEWYVDHPKELAPVYKECKASGNDTPNCRNAIAAQFLIQQKNAKVPTFDFNLQDEMKKDSAK
;
A
#
# COMPACT_ATOMS: atom_id res chain seq x y z
N MET A 1 -4.28 -46.68 -0.31
CA MET A 1 -3.11 -45.81 -0.05
C MET A 1 -2.54 -45.12 -1.30
N LYS A 2 -2.43 -45.80 -2.45
CA LYS A 2 -1.88 -45.22 -3.71
C LYS A 2 -2.69 -44.05 -4.31
N LYS A 3 -4.02 -44.03 -4.10
CA LYS A 3 -4.92 -42.97 -4.57
C LYS A 3 -4.84 -41.69 -3.72
N ILE A 4 -4.46 -41.80 -2.44
CA ILE A 4 -4.35 -40.65 -1.50
C ILE A 4 -3.09 -39.84 -1.82
N MET A 5 -1.99 -40.51 -2.17
CA MET A 5 -0.73 -39.86 -2.56
C MET A 5 -0.85 -39.03 -3.84
N ALA A 6 -1.72 -39.43 -4.77
CA ALA A 6 -1.98 -38.67 -5.99
C ALA A 6 -2.76 -37.37 -5.73
N VAL A 7 -3.66 -37.36 -4.73
CA VAL A 7 -4.46 -36.18 -4.37
C VAL A 7 -3.62 -35.14 -3.61
N LEU A 8 -2.73 -35.58 -2.73
CA LEU A 8 -1.80 -34.70 -2.00
C LEU A 8 -0.80 -33.98 -2.93
N GLY A 9 -0.31 -34.65 -3.98
CA GLY A 9 0.59 -34.04 -4.96
C GLY A 9 -0.05 -32.91 -5.79
N LEU A 10 -1.35 -33.04 -6.10
CA LEU A 10 -2.06 -32.05 -6.92
C LEU A 10 -2.37 -30.75 -6.14
N VAL A 11 -2.67 -30.87 -4.84
CA VAL A 11 -2.89 -29.71 -3.94
C VAL A 11 -1.60 -28.92 -3.71
N GLY A 12 -0.46 -29.61 -3.63
CA GLY A 12 0.85 -28.96 -3.47
C GLY A 12 1.23 -28.04 -4.65
N PHE A 13 0.91 -28.42 -5.88
CA PHE A 13 1.24 -27.63 -7.07
C PHE A 13 0.44 -26.32 -7.17
N LEU A 14 -0.82 -26.31 -6.71
CA LEU A 14 -1.66 -25.11 -6.65
C LEU A 14 -1.18 -24.12 -5.58
N LEU A 15 -0.58 -24.61 -4.50
CA LEU A 15 0.02 -23.77 -3.45
C LEU A 15 1.36 -23.15 -3.88
N VAL A 16 2.10 -23.80 -4.79
CA VAL A 16 3.36 -23.27 -5.34
C VAL A 16 3.09 -22.18 -6.40
N SER A 17 1.99 -22.24 -7.15
CA SER A 17 1.57 -21.13 -8.03
C SER A 17 1.11 -19.87 -7.29
N ALA A 18 0.88 -19.94 -5.97
CA ALA A 18 0.64 -18.77 -5.13
C ALA A 18 1.93 -18.03 -4.73
N CYS A 19 3.10 -18.53 -5.12
CA CYS A 19 4.38 -17.98 -4.74
C CYS A 19 5.12 -17.45 -5.97
N SER A 20 4.61 -16.34 -6.53
CA SER A 20 5.33 -15.28 -7.25
C SER A 20 4.30 -14.43 -7.99
N GLU A 21 3.45 -13.70 -7.28
CA GLU A 21 2.74 -12.59 -7.92
C GLU A 21 3.80 -11.63 -8.48
N GLU A 22 3.67 -11.27 -9.76
CA GLU A 22 4.60 -10.35 -10.41
C GLU A 22 4.69 -9.05 -9.60
N VAL A 23 5.91 -8.64 -9.27
CA VAL A 23 6.12 -7.42 -8.47
C VAL A 23 5.80 -6.21 -9.34
N LYS A 24 4.72 -5.50 -9.00
CA LYS A 24 4.30 -4.27 -9.68
C LYS A 24 4.97 -3.06 -9.05
N THR A 25 5.41 -2.10 -9.85
CA THR A 25 6.04 -0.87 -9.36
C THR A 25 4.99 0.08 -8.75
N PRO A 26 5.40 1.04 -7.90
CA PRO A 26 4.49 2.07 -7.41
C PRO A 26 3.80 2.85 -8.54
N GLU A 27 4.55 3.19 -9.59
CA GLU A 27 4.03 3.94 -10.75
C GLU A 27 2.95 3.16 -11.49
N TRP A 28 3.15 1.85 -11.65
CA TRP A 28 2.13 1.00 -12.26
C TRP A 28 0.82 1.06 -11.45
N TYR A 29 0.88 0.95 -10.13
CA TYR A 29 -0.30 1.07 -9.27
C TYR A 29 -0.96 2.45 -9.31
N VAL A 30 -0.18 3.53 -9.50
CA VAL A 30 -0.73 4.88 -9.69
C VAL A 30 -1.60 4.95 -10.94
N ASP A 31 -1.17 4.30 -12.01
CA ASP A 31 -1.90 4.24 -13.29
C ASP A 31 -3.05 3.21 -13.28
N HIS A 32 -3.06 2.31 -12.28
CA HIS A 32 -4.00 1.18 -12.13
C HIS A 32 -4.73 1.24 -10.78
N PRO A 33 -5.60 2.24 -10.55
CA PRO A 33 -6.24 2.46 -9.25
C PRO A 33 -7.24 1.36 -8.85
N LYS A 34 -7.81 0.63 -9.82
CA LYS A 34 -8.75 -0.47 -9.54
C LYS A 34 -8.03 -1.67 -8.94
N GLU A 35 -6.80 -1.90 -9.36
CA GLU A 35 -5.90 -2.95 -8.92
C GLU A 35 -5.20 -2.56 -7.62
N LEU A 36 -4.85 -1.29 -7.46
CA LEU A 36 -4.31 -0.75 -6.21
C LEU A 36 -5.28 -0.91 -5.03
N ALA A 37 -6.56 -0.60 -5.21
CA ALA A 37 -7.54 -0.57 -4.13
C ALA A 37 -7.64 -1.88 -3.29
N PRO A 38 -7.82 -3.08 -3.90
CA PRO A 38 -7.87 -4.32 -3.13
C PRO A 38 -6.52 -4.66 -2.49
N VAL A 39 -5.40 -4.48 -3.20
CA VAL A 39 -4.05 -4.77 -2.68
C VAL A 39 -3.72 -3.89 -1.48
N TYR A 40 -3.92 -2.58 -1.59
CA TYR A 40 -3.68 -1.65 -0.48
C TYR A 40 -4.56 -1.97 0.74
N LYS A 41 -5.83 -2.33 0.52
CA LYS A 41 -6.74 -2.73 1.60
C LYS A 41 -6.25 -3.99 2.31
N GLU A 42 -5.84 -5.00 1.56
CA GLU A 42 -5.29 -6.24 2.12
C GLU A 42 -3.99 -5.98 2.89
N CYS A 43 -3.08 -5.19 2.34
CA CYS A 43 -1.81 -4.85 2.99
C CYS A 43 -2.03 -4.13 4.33
N LYS A 44 -3.01 -3.22 4.42
CA LYS A 44 -3.36 -2.58 5.70
C LYS A 44 -4.01 -3.52 6.70
N ALA A 45 -4.80 -4.49 6.24
CA ALA A 45 -5.48 -5.43 7.12
C ALA A 45 -4.53 -6.52 7.66
N SER A 46 -3.64 -7.02 6.81
CA SER A 46 -2.70 -8.10 7.14
C SER A 46 -1.45 -7.61 7.86
N GLY A 47 -0.99 -6.39 7.58
CA GLY A 47 0.31 -5.90 8.02
C GLY A 47 1.48 -6.56 7.27
N ASN A 48 1.22 -7.21 6.13
CA ASN A 48 2.24 -7.87 5.33
C ASN A 48 3.19 -6.86 4.68
N ASP A 49 4.49 -7.15 4.71
CA ASP A 49 5.54 -6.34 4.06
C ASP A 49 6.08 -7.02 2.79
N THR A 50 5.19 -7.48 1.92
CA THR A 50 5.61 -8.00 0.61
C THR A 50 6.07 -6.84 -0.30
N PRO A 51 6.86 -7.10 -1.35
CA PRO A 51 7.20 -6.07 -2.34
C PRO A 51 5.97 -5.37 -2.92
N ASN A 52 4.90 -6.12 -3.22
CA ASN A 52 3.65 -5.54 -3.70
C ASN A 52 2.97 -4.67 -2.63
N CYS A 53 3.01 -5.03 -1.35
CA CYS A 53 2.49 -4.17 -0.29
C CYS A 53 3.27 -2.87 -0.11
N ARG A 54 4.60 -2.93 -0.12
CA ARG A 54 5.44 -1.71 -0.09
C ARG A 54 5.11 -0.79 -1.27
N ASN A 55 5.00 -1.36 -2.46
CA ASN A 55 4.75 -0.59 -3.67
C ASN A 55 3.32 -0.03 -3.72
N ALA A 56 2.31 -0.78 -3.27
CA ALA A 56 0.94 -0.32 -3.16
C ALA A 56 0.80 0.81 -2.12
N ILE A 57 1.46 0.70 -0.96
CA ILE A 57 1.48 1.76 0.05
C ILE A 57 2.16 3.02 -0.49
N ALA A 58 3.30 2.87 -1.17
CA ALA A 58 3.99 3.98 -1.81
C ALA A 58 3.12 4.65 -2.89
N ALA A 59 2.44 3.88 -3.74
CA ALA A 59 1.51 4.39 -4.75
C ALA A 59 0.36 5.17 -4.11
N GLN A 60 -0.25 4.65 -3.04
CA GLN A 60 -1.29 5.35 -2.30
C GLN A 60 -0.80 6.69 -1.75
N PHE A 61 0.42 6.73 -1.20
CA PHE A 61 1.05 7.97 -0.73
C PHE A 61 1.27 8.97 -1.88
N LEU A 62 1.78 8.51 -3.03
CA LEU A 62 1.97 9.36 -4.20
C LEU A 62 0.66 9.98 -4.70
N ILE A 63 -0.42 9.19 -4.74
CA ILE A 63 -1.76 9.69 -5.10
C ILE A 63 -2.22 10.75 -4.09
N GLN A 64 -2.01 10.54 -2.80
CA GLN A 64 -2.37 11.52 -1.77
C GLN A 64 -1.57 12.81 -1.92
N GLN A 65 -0.27 12.73 -2.15
CA GLN A 65 0.59 13.91 -2.35
C GLN A 65 0.21 14.69 -3.60
N LYS A 66 -0.07 14.01 -4.72
CA LYS A 66 -0.52 14.65 -5.96
C LYS A 66 -1.82 15.45 -5.79
N ASN A 67 -2.70 15.00 -4.89
CA ASN A 67 -3.98 15.64 -4.61
C ASN A 67 -3.97 16.50 -3.34
N ALA A 68 -2.82 16.64 -2.67
CA ALA A 68 -2.72 17.39 -1.43
C ALA A 68 -2.89 18.89 -1.70
N LYS A 69 -3.64 19.58 -0.84
CA LYS A 69 -3.72 21.04 -0.87
C LYS A 69 -2.35 21.60 -0.50
N VAL A 70 -1.80 22.47 -1.35
CA VAL A 70 -0.56 23.19 -1.04
C VAL A 70 -0.77 24.01 0.23
N PRO A 71 0.05 23.83 1.27
CA PRO A 71 -0.05 24.63 2.48
C PRO A 71 0.25 26.09 2.13
N THR A 72 -0.68 26.97 2.48
CA THR A 72 -0.47 28.42 2.43
C THR A 72 0.10 28.86 3.77
N PHE A 73 1.29 29.44 3.79
CA PHE A 73 1.82 30.09 4.98
C PHE A 73 1.11 31.43 5.14
N ASP A 74 0.17 31.51 6.08
CA ASP A 74 -0.39 32.80 6.51
C ASP A 74 0.67 33.51 7.35
N PHE A 75 1.18 34.64 6.84
CA PHE A 75 2.23 35.42 7.50
C PHE A 75 1.80 36.00 8.86
N ASN A 76 0.51 35.93 9.23
CA ASN A 76 0.01 36.39 10.53
C ASN A 76 0.24 35.41 11.70
N LEU A 77 0.84 34.24 11.47
CA LEU A 77 1.15 33.26 12.53
C LEU A 77 2.20 33.73 13.55
N GLN A 78 3.00 34.75 13.24
CA GLN A 78 3.97 35.31 14.19
C GLN A 78 3.29 36.04 15.37
N ASP A 79 2.09 36.57 15.16
CA ASP A 79 1.38 37.33 16.20
C ASP A 79 0.64 36.39 17.17
N GLU A 80 0.17 35.24 16.69
CA GLU A 80 -0.42 34.19 17.53
C GLU A 80 0.64 33.52 18.43
N MET A 81 1.86 33.27 17.93
CA MET A 81 2.95 32.69 18.76
C MET A 81 3.47 33.64 19.85
N LYS A 82 3.46 34.95 19.61
CA LYS A 82 3.85 35.95 20.63
C LYS A 82 2.81 36.04 21.75
N LYS A 83 1.54 35.77 21.45
CA LYS A 83 0.45 35.82 22.43
C LYS A 83 0.51 34.67 23.44
N ASP A 84 0.92 33.48 23.00
CA ASP A 84 1.10 32.33 23.89
C ASP A 84 2.37 32.41 24.75
N SER A 85 3.39 33.15 24.32
CA SER A 85 4.60 33.38 25.12
C SER A 85 4.47 34.51 26.15
N ALA A 86 3.36 35.26 26.12
CA ALA A 86 3.06 36.37 27.04
C ALA A 86 2.09 36.00 28.17
N LYS A 87 1.78 34.71 28.32
CA LYS A 87 0.98 34.15 29.41
C LYS A 87 1.85 33.29 30.33
#